data_AF-A0A6N7D9V9-F1
#
_entry.id   AF-A0A6N7D9V9-F1
#
_cell.length_a   1.000
_cell.length_b   1.000
_cell.length_c   1.000
_cell.angle_alpha   90.00
_cell.angle_beta   90.00
_cell.angle_gamma   90.00
#
_symmetry.space_group_name_H-M   'P 1'
#
loop_
_entity.id
_entity.type
_entity.pdbx_description
1 polymer ?
#
loop_
_entity_poly.entity_id
_entity_poly.type
_entity_poly.pdbx_seq_one_letter_code
_entity_poly.pdbx_strand_id
1 'polypeptide(L)'
;MNYPPGSLIGMQVRTNPLLTVAGPPVKVRRAWRERLFSRPWKPWRATRTVIPQIPDPHAMLVGNFLIMHPDTWARMRRELDERGATSLSPRKDCP
;
A
#
# COMPACT_ATOMS: atom_id res chain seq x y z
N MET A 1 -6.64 -4.01 -12.90
CA MET A 1 -5.22 -3.62 -13.03
C MET A 1 -4.37 -4.84 -12.72
N ASN A 2 -3.68 -5.40 -13.72
CA ASN A 2 -2.76 -6.54 -13.53
C ASN A 2 -1.39 -5.99 -13.18
N TYR A 3 -0.94 -6.20 -11.95
CA TYR A 3 0.43 -5.92 -11.56
C TYR A 3 1.33 -7.09 -12.00
N PRO A 4 2.54 -6.83 -12.51
CA PRO A 4 3.43 -7.90 -12.94
C PRO A 4 3.80 -8.78 -11.73
N PRO A 5 3.75 -10.11 -11.86
CA PRO A 5 4.15 -11.00 -10.78
C PRO A 5 5.64 -10.84 -10.50
N GLY A 6 5.97 -10.54 -9.25
CA GLY A 6 7.34 -10.62 -8.74
C GLY A 6 7.59 -12.00 -8.15
N SER A 7 8.79 -12.55 -8.33
CA SER A 7 9.24 -13.72 -7.57
C SER A 7 10.22 -13.26 -6.51
N LEU A 8 9.99 -13.64 -5.25
CA LEU A 8 10.93 -13.38 -4.16
C LEU A 8 11.26 -14.72 -3.48
N ILE A 9 12.53 -15.14 -3.53
CA ILE A 9 13.03 -16.37 -2.87
C ILE A 9 12.16 -17.60 -3.23
N GLY A 10 11.86 -17.78 -4.51
CA GLY A 10 11.04 -18.92 -4.99
C GLY A 10 9.54 -18.83 -4.69
N MET A 11 9.07 -17.78 -4.01
CA MET A 11 7.66 -17.54 -3.71
C MET A 11 7.03 -16.60 -4.75
N GLN A 12 5.75 -16.83 -5.07
CA GLN A 12 5.01 -15.96 -5.99
C GLN A 12 4.44 -14.76 -5.24
N VAL A 13 4.87 -13.55 -5.60
CA VAL A 13 4.32 -12.31 -5.03
C VAL A 13 3.09 -11.89 -5.84
N ARG A 14 1.96 -11.77 -5.15
CA ARG A 14 0.73 -11.18 -5.69
C ARG A 14 0.47 -9.86 -4.98
N THR A 15 0.11 -8.83 -5.73
CA THR A 15 -0.27 -7.55 -5.15
C THR A 15 -1.79 -7.41 -5.09
N ASN A 16 -2.31 -6.90 -3.98
CA ASN A 16 -3.72 -6.61 -3.81
C ASN A 16 -3.89 -5.19 -3.24
N PRO A 17 -4.52 -4.25 -3.99
CA PRO A 17 -4.72 -2.87 -3.53
C PRO A 17 -5.74 -2.76 -2.40
N LEU A 18 -6.51 -3.81 -2.10
CA LEU A 18 -7.47 -3.83 -0.98
C LEU A 18 -6.80 -4.15 0.36
N LEU A 19 -5.50 -4.47 0.36
CA LEU A 19 -4.75 -4.78 1.57
C LEU A 19 -4.31 -3.48 2.26
N THR A 20 -5.25 -2.84 2.94
CA THR A 20 -5.06 -1.56 3.64
C THR A 20 -5.45 -1.65 5.11
N VAL A 21 -4.76 -0.87 5.94
CA VAL A 21 -5.02 -0.75 7.38
C VAL A 21 -5.44 0.68 7.73
N ALA A 22 -6.23 0.81 8.79
CA ALA A 22 -6.60 2.10 9.35
C ALA A 22 -5.35 2.81 9.91
N GLY A 23 -4.97 3.92 9.28
CA GLY A 23 -3.87 4.76 9.72
C GLY A 23 -4.19 5.60 10.96
N PRO A 24 -3.20 6.36 11.48
CA PRO A 24 -3.44 7.28 12.58
C PRO A 24 -4.42 8.39 12.18
N PRO A 25 -5.30 8.83 13.10
CA PRO A 25 -6.28 9.86 12.80
C PRO A 25 -5.60 11.19 12.47
N VAL A 26 -5.89 11.74 11.27
CA VAL A 26 -5.33 13.01 10.81
C VAL A 26 -6.40 14.09 10.84
N LYS A 27 -6.05 15.28 11.35
CA LYS A 27 -6.90 16.47 11.29
C LYS A 27 -6.73 17.16 9.94
N VAL A 28 -7.76 17.06 9.08
CA VAL A 28 -7.78 17.71 7.78
C VAL A 28 -8.59 19.00 7.85
N ARG A 29 -8.08 20.08 7.26
CA ARG A 29 -8.79 21.37 7.16
C ARG A 29 -10.00 21.22 6.23
N ARG A 30 -11.19 21.57 6.72
CA ARG A 30 -12.41 21.60 5.90
C ARG A 30 -12.39 22.81 4.99
N ALA A 31 -12.79 22.63 3.73
CA ALA A 31 -13.04 23.74 2.80
C ALA A 31 -14.25 24.56 3.27
N TRP A 32 -14.29 25.86 2.94
CA TRP A 32 -15.43 26.73 3.28
C TRP A 32 -16.77 26.19 2.76
N ARG A 33 -16.78 25.62 1.55
CA ARG A 33 -17.96 24.96 0.98
C ARG A 33 -18.48 23.84 1.87
N GLU A 34 -17.60 22.98 2.38
CA GLU A 34 -17.99 21.91 3.31
C GLU A 34 -18.47 22.45 4.67
N ARG A 35 -18.00 23.62 5.10
CA ARG A 35 -18.42 24.23 6.37
C ARG A 35 -19.81 24.86 6.25
N LEU A 36 -20.03 25.63 5.19
CA LEU A 36 -21.26 26.41 4.99
C LEU A 36 -22.43 25.55 4.52
N PHE A 37 -22.17 24.47 3.76
CA PHE A 37 -23.21 23.65 3.14
C PHE A 37 -23.25 22.19 3.64
N SER A 38 -22.72 21.89 4.84
CA SER A 38 -22.85 20.54 5.44
C SER A 38 -24.10 20.38 6.29
N ARG A 39 -24.61 19.15 6.38
CA ARG A 39 -25.65 18.71 7.31
C ARG A 39 -25.07 17.62 8.21
N PRO A 40 -25.05 17.77 9.54
CA PRO A 40 -25.48 18.93 10.33
C PRO A 40 -24.62 20.19 10.10
N TRP A 41 -25.25 21.38 10.12
CA TRP A 41 -24.59 22.66 9.85
C TRP A 41 -23.64 23.03 11.00
N LYS A 42 -22.33 23.09 10.69
CA LYS A 42 -21.25 23.37 11.66
C LYS A 42 -20.20 24.28 11.02
N PRO A 43 -20.51 25.57 10.80
CA PRO A 43 -19.64 26.48 10.04
C PRO A 43 -18.32 26.78 10.76
N TRP A 44 -18.35 26.83 12.09
CA TRP A 44 -17.18 27.16 12.93
C TRP A 44 -16.20 25.99 13.08
N ARG A 45 -16.58 24.76 12.71
CA ARG A 45 -15.70 23.60 12.81
C ARG A 45 -14.75 23.55 11.62
N ALA A 46 -13.56 24.13 11.80
CA ALA A 46 -12.57 24.27 10.74
C ALA A 46 -11.86 22.97 10.32
N THR A 47 -11.91 21.93 11.16
CA THR A 47 -11.18 20.67 10.97
C THR A 47 -12.11 19.46 11.08
N ARG A 48 -11.80 18.41 10.33
CA ARG A 48 -12.40 17.08 10.48
C ARG A 48 -11.30 16.05 10.74
N THR A 49 -11.60 15.06 11.56
CA THR A 49 -10.72 13.91 11.76
C THR A 49 -11.04 12.90 10.67
N VAL A 50 -10.04 12.51 9.90
CA VAL A 50 -10.15 11.44 8.89
C VAL A 50 -9.18 10.34 9.31
N ILE A 51 -9.63 9.09 9.24
CA ILE A 51 -8.78 7.92 9.40
C ILE A 51 -8.40 7.49 7.98
N PRO A 52 -7.19 7.81 7.49
CA PRO A 52 -6.78 7.40 6.16
C PRO A 52 -6.61 5.87 6.11
N GLN A 53 -6.97 5.26 4.98
CA GLN A 53 -6.57 3.89 4.67
C GLN A 53 -5.13 3.95 4.15
N ILE A 54 -4.22 3.28 4.84
CA ILE A 54 -2.79 3.23 4.51
C ILE A 54 -2.46 1.80 4.04
N PRO A 55 -1.51 1.61 3.11
CA PRO A 55 -1.00 0.27 2.76
C PRO A 55 -0.63 -0.53 4.01
N ASP A 56 -1.06 -1.80 4.07
CA ASP A 56 -0.63 -2.69 5.15
C ASP A 56 0.90 -2.89 5.07
N PRO A 57 1.65 -2.61 6.16
CA PRO A 57 3.09 -2.88 6.19
C PRO A 57 3.40 -4.38 6.21
N HIS A 58 2.44 -5.23 6.55
CA HIS A 58 2.64 -6.67 6.63
C HIS A 58 2.25 -7.36 5.33
N ALA A 59 3.09 -8.33 4.93
CA ALA A 59 2.75 -9.25 3.86
C ALA A 59 1.96 -10.42 4.43
N MET A 60 0.87 -10.78 3.78
CA MET A 60 0.07 -11.95 4.13
C MET A 60 0.61 -13.17 3.37
N LEU A 61 0.96 -14.21 4.11
CA LEU A 61 1.39 -15.48 3.54
C LEU A 61 0.21 -16.42 3.38
N VAL A 62 -0.07 -16.86 2.16
CA VAL A 62 -1.12 -17.85 1.87
C VAL A 62 -0.51 -18.97 1.03
N GLY A 63 -0.11 -20.05 1.70
CA GLY A 63 0.62 -21.16 1.05
C GLY A 63 1.93 -20.66 0.43
N ASN A 64 2.07 -20.81 -0.89
CA ASN A 64 3.26 -20.38 -1.64
C ASN A 64 3.13 -18.96 -2.24
N PHE A 65 2.05 -18.24 -1.90
CA PHE A 65 1.79 -16.89 -2.36
C PHE A 65 2.05 -15.89 -1.25
N LEU A 66 2.82 -14.86 -1.58
CA LEU A 66 3.01 -13.69 -0.74
C LEU A 66 2.10 -12.57 -1.25
N ILE A 67 1.07 -12.21 -0.47
CA ILE A 67 0.11 -11.17 -0.83
C ILE A 67 0.46 -9.88 -0.10
N MET A 68 0.63 -8.79 -0.85
CA MET A 68 1.00 -7.50 -0.26
C MET A 68 0.34 -6.32 -1.00
N HIS A 69 0.29 -5.16 -0.36
CA HIS A 69 -0.13 -3.94 -1.04
C HIS A 69 0.90 -3.55 -2.12
N PRO A 70 0.49 -3.05 -3.30
CA PRO A 70 1.42 -2.67 -4.37
C PRO A 70 2.47 -1.63 -3.93
N ASP A 71 2.09 -0.66 -3.09
CA ASP A 71 3.05 0.34 -2.57
C ASP A 71 4.07 -0.28 -1.61
N THR A 72 3.64 -1.24 -0.79
CA THR A 72 4.51 -1.99 0.11
C THR A 72 5.51 -2.83 -0.69
N TRP A 73 5.06 -3.48 -1.78
CA TRP A 73 5.94 -4.20 -2.71
C TRP A 73 6.96 -3.27 -3.37
N ALA A 74 6.52 -2.11 -3.86
CA ALA A 74 7.39 -1.15 -4.52
C ALA A 74 8.49 -0.64 -3.57
N ARG A 75 8.13 -0.36 -2.31
CA ARG A 75 9.09 0.02 -1.27
C ARG A 75 10.06 -1.11 -0.96
N MET A 76 9.56 -2.32 -0.73
CA MET A 76 10.39 -3.49 -0.45
C MET A 76 11.38 -3.77 -1.60
N ARG A 77 10.91 -3.65 -2.85
CA ARG A 77 11.77 -3.82 -4.04
C ARG A 77 12.90 -2.81 -4.08
N ARG A 78 12.61 -1.53 -3.80
CA ARG A 78 13.65 -0.49 -3.70
C ARG A 78 14.66 -0.79 -2.60
N GLU A 79 14.19 -1.19 -1.41
CA GLU A 79 15.06 -1.55 -0.29
C GLU A 79 15.96 -2.77 -0.62
N LEU A 80 15.48 -3.72 -1.42
CA LEU A 80 16.27 -4.86 -1.89
C LEU A 80 17.31 -4.46 -2.94
N ASP A 81 16.91 -3.62 -3.90
CA ASP A 81 17.80 -3.09 -4.94
C ASP A 81 18.93 -2.27 -4.30
N GLU A 82 18.61 -1.42 -3.32
CA GLU A 82 19.58 -0.60 -2.56
C GLU A 82 20.56 -1.44 -1.74
N ARG A 83 20.12 -2.57 -1.20
CA ARG A 83 20.97 -3.49 -0.41
C ARG A 83 21.75 -4.48 -1.26
N GLY A 84 21.65 -4.40 -2.59
CA GLY A 84 22.35 -5.31 -3.50
C GLY A 84 21.87 -6.77 -3.41
N ALA A 85 20.67 -7.01 -2.86
CA ALA A 85 20.04 -8.32 -2.82
C ALA A 85 19.53 -8.65 -4.22
N THR A 86 20.47 -9.03 -5.08
CA THR A 86 20.27 -9.42 -6.47
C THR A 86 19.14 -10.45 -6.52
N SER A 87 18.04 -10.11 -7.19
CA SER A 87 17.03 -11.10 -7.57
C SER A 87 17.73 -12.16 -8.40
N LEU A 88 17.81 -13.39 -7.87
CA LEU A 88 18.18 -14.56 -8.66
C LEU A 88 17.17 -14.66 -9.80
N SER A 89 17.54 -14.11 -10.95
CA SER A 89 16.84 -14.41 -12.20
C SER A 89 16.89 -15.93 -12.38
N PRO A 90 15.83 -16.57 -12.90
CA PRO A 90 15.91 -17.97 -13.24
C PRO A 90 17.07 -18.11 -14.23
N ARG A 91 18.07 -18.92 -13.88
CA ARG A 91 19.15 -19.30 -14.79
C ARG A 91 18.49 -19.76 -16.09
N LYS A 92 18.59 -18.94 -17.13
CA LYS A 92 18.45 -19.40 -18.51
C LYS A 92 19.75 -20.14 -18.83
N ASP A 93 19.87 -21.36 -18.30
CA ASP A 93 20.89 -22.29 -18.77
C ASP A 93 20.25 -23.23 -19.80
N CYS A 94 20.90 -23.25 -20.97
CA CYS A 94 20.89 -24.26 -22.04
C CYS A 94 19.70 -24.26 -23.03
N PRO A 95 19.92 -24.62 -24.32
CA PRO A 95 20.94 -25.53 -24.85
C PRO A 95 22.31 -24.91 -25.18
#